data_AF-A0A7X3JPP1-F1
#
_entry.id   AF-A0A7X3JPP1-F1
#
_cell.length_a   1.000
_cell.length_b   1.000
_cell.length_c   1.000
_cell.angle_alpha   90.00
_cell.angle_beta   90.00
_cell.angle_gamma   90.00
#
_symmetry.space_group_name_H-M   'P 1'
#
loop_
_entity.id
_entity.type
_entity.pdbx_description
1 polymer ?
#
loop_
_entity_poly.entity_id
_entity_poly.type
_entity_poly.pdbx_seq_one_letter_code
_entity_poly.pdbx_strand_id
1 'polypeptide(L)' 'MNLEEFQESDFDLLIKWIDSDELNYLWGGPAYVFPLTYEQIHSHCSKA' A
#
# COMPACT_ATOMS: atom_id res chain seq x y z
N MET A 1 -6.16 2.80 -21.19
CA MET A 1 -5.83 2.55 -19.77
C MET A 1 -5.01 1.29 -19.75
N ASN A 2 -3.75 1.40 -19.33
CA ASN A 2 -2.82 0.27 -19.28
C ASN A 2 -2.43 0.03 -17.83
N LEU A 3 -2.03 -1.19 -17.51
CA LEU A 3 -1.44 -1.53 -16.22
C LEU A 3 0.07 -1.41 -16.35
N GLU A 4 0.68 -0.71 -15.40
CA GLU A 4 2.13 -0.57 -15.27
C GLU A 4 2.56 -1.23 -13.96
N GLU A 5 3.83 -1.63 -13.89
CA GLU A 5 4.39 -2.23 -12.67
C GLU A 5 4.45 -1.18 -11.56
N PHE A 6 4.00 -1.56 -10.36
CA PHE A 6 4.01 -0.68 -9.19
C PHE A 6 5.43 -0.52 -8.66
N GLN A 7 5.95 0.71 -8.64
CA GLN A 7 7.32 1.03 -8.26
C GLN A 7 7.38 1.73 -6.90
N GLU A 8 8.57 1.81 -6.31
CA GLU A 8 8.79 2.52 -5.03
C GLU A 8 8.38 4.00 -5.08
N SER A 9 8.43 4.63 -6.26
CA SER A 9 7.97 6.00 -6.47
C SER A 9 6.45 6.17 -6.25
N ASP A 10 5.68 5.09 -6.33
CA ASP A 10 4.23 5.12 -6.22
C ASP A 10 3.74 4.94 -4.77
N PHE A 11 4.65 4.56 -3.86
CA PHE A 11 4.30 4.25 -2.47
C PHE A 11 3.73 5.48 -1.76
N ASP A 12 4.33 6.65 -1.99
CA ASP A 12 3.90 7.93 -1.45
C ASP A 12 2.45 8.26 -1.84
N LEU A 13 2.05 7.91 -3.07
CA LEU A 13 0.70 8.15 -3.57
C LEU A 13 -0.30 7.22 -2.86
N LEU A 14 0.03 5.94 -2.76
CA LEU A 14 -0.80 4.95 -2.08
C LEU A 14 -0.99 5.29 -0.59
N ILE A 15 0.10 5.65 0.11
CA ILE A 15 0.04 6.05 1.53
C ILE A 15 -0.89 7.26 1.72
N LYS A 16 -0.87 8.23 0.79
CA LYS A 16 -1.78 9.40 0.85
C LYS A 16 -3.24 9.06 0.59
N TRP A 17 -3.53 8.00 -0.18
CA TRP A 17 -4.90 7.55 -0.42
C TRP A 17 -5.50 6.80 0.76
N ILE A 18 -4.67 6.11 1.54
CA ILE A 18 -5.11 5.33 2.71
C ILE A 18 -4.98 6.20 3.98
N ASP A 19 -6.00 7.01 4.25
CA ASP A 19 -6.00 8.02 5.30
C ASP A 19 -6.62 7.59 6.65
N SER A 20 -7.14 6.36 6.72
CA SER A 20 -7.81 5.83 7.90
C SER A 20 -7.57 4.33 8.09
N ASP A 21 -7.68 3.89 9.34
CA ASP A 21 -7.56 2.47 9.72
C ASP A 21 -8.65 1.60 9.05
N GLU A 22 -9.88 2.11 8.99
CA GLU A 22 -10.99 1.44 8.31
C GLU A 22 -10.70 1.24 6.82
N LEU A 23 -10.26 2.29 6.11
CA LEU A 23 -9.93 2.18 4.69
C LEU A 23 -8.75 1.23 4.46
N ASN A 24 -7.71 1.29 5.31
CA ASN A 24 -6.59 0.36 5.25
C ASN A 24 -7.06 -1.09 5.35
N TYR A 25 -7.97 -1.40 6.28
CA TYR A 25 -8.50 -2.74 6.44
C TYR A 25 -9.42 -3.16 5.28
N LEU A 26 -10.29 -2.27 4.79
CA LEU A 26 -11.19 -2.57 3.68
C LEU A 26 -10.45 -2.81 2.35
N TRP A 27 -9.38 -2.04 2.10
CA TRP A 27 -8.56 -2.15 0.89
C TRP A 27 -7.49 -3.24 1.00
N GLY A 28 -6.71 -3.20 2.08
CA GLY A 28 -5.53 -4.03 2.30
C GLY A 28 -5.78 -5.32 3.08
N GLY A 29 -6.97 -5.47 3.67
CA GLY A 29 -7.28 -6.60 4.55
C GLY A 29 -6.26 -6.74 5.69
N PRO A 30 -5.90 -7.98 6.05
CA PRO A 30 -4.90 -8.24 7.10
C PRO A 30 -3.44 -8.09 6.61
N ALA A 31 -3.21 -7.69 5.34
CA ALA A 31 -1.85 -7.59 4.80
C ALA A 31 -1.08 -6.40 5.36
N TYR A 32 -1.80 -5.36 5.81
CA TYR A 32 -1.25 -4.11 6.30
C TYR A 32 -1.89 -3.69 7.62
N VAL A 33 -1.17 -2.88 8.39
CA VAL A 33 -1.65 -2.25 9.62
C VAL A 33 -1.54 -0.74 9.46
N PHE A 34 -2.59 0.01 9.82
CA PHE A 34 -2.58 1.47 9.74
C PHE A 34 -1.69 2.09 10.84
N PRO A 35 -0.91 3.14 10.55
CA PRO A 35 -0.77 3.80 9.25
C PRO A 35 0.00 2.94 8.24
N LEU A 36 -0.41 2.98 6.97
CA LEU A 36 0.31 2.32 5.89
C LEU A 36 1.70 2.96 5.75
N THR A 37 2.76 2.15 5.74
CA THR A 37 4.14 2.64 5.65
C THR A 37 4.89 2.07 4.46
N TYR A 38 5.98 2.76 4.10
CA TYR A 38 6.92 2.34 3.07
C TYR A 38 7.42 0.91 3.29
N GLU A 39 7.81 0.56 4.51
CA GLU A 39 8.38 -0.76 4.83
C GLU A 39 7.34 -1.87 4.67
N GLN A 40 6.08 -1.59 4.99
CA GLN A 40 4.99 -2.54 4.83
C GLN A 40 4.73 -2.84 3.36
N ILE A 41 4.65 -1.80 2.52
CA ILE A 41 4.47 -1.92 1.07
C ILE A 41 5.68 -2.62 0.45
N HIS A 42 6.90 -2.19 0.78
CA HIS A 42 8.13 -2.80 0.28
C HIS A 42 8.19 -4.29 0.64
N SER A 43 7.92 -4.64 1.91
CA SER A 43 7.89 -6.04 2.36
C SER A 43 6.83 -6.86 1.64
N HIS A 44 5.67 -6.27 1.32
CA HIS A 44 4.62 -6.96 0.55
C HIS A 44 5.06 -7.20 -0.90
N CYS A 45 5.60 -6.18 -1.57
CA CYS A 45 6.08 -6.29 -2.95
C CYS A 45 7.26 -7.26 -3.10
N SER A 46 8.15 -7.36 -2.09
CA SER A 46 9.28 -8.31 -2.12
C SER A 46 8.87 -9.78 -1.90
N LYS A 47 7.63 -10.06 -1.48
CA LYS A 47 7.12 -11.43 -1.25
C LYS A 47 6.42 -12.03 -2.47
N ALA A 48 6.21 -11.23 -3.52
CA ALA A 48 5.54 -11.63 -4.75
C ALA A 48 6.44 -12.44 -5.68
#